data_AF-A0A7Y6UJ30-F1
#
_entry.id   AF-A0A7Y6UJ30-F1
#
_cell.length_a   1.000
_cell.length_b   1.000
_cell.length_c   1.000
_cell.angle_alpha   90.00
_cell.angle_beta   90.00
_cell.angle_gamma   90.00
#
_symmetry.space_group_name_H-M   'P 1'
#
loop_
_entity.id
_entity.type
_entity.pdbx_description
1 polymer ?
#
loop_
_entity_poly.entity_id
_entity_poly.type
_entity_poly.pdbx_seq_one_letter_code
_entity_poly.pdbx_strand_id
1 'polypeptide(L)'
;MNNASWLGFLLASLTCTLAVGCADDDGGTSSVDTTNVSAFCRATARTGCSKMYACLTEAERAAKKLPATLAECERKLESGCEDIFDTCEDGTYAYSPLVASDCLDEMQVATCNDAGEAWLDAPSCSQVCHRVAGSLKIAWQFSPVYACSALGIEYVDVVAFGSDGGFTDRFYCFDGGGLTGEMPYGEYDVHIELFDTTGVKRWGSPVMRKTLDDDIVDVGTITIPVGQ
;
A
#
# COMPACT_ATOMS: atom_id res chain seq x y z
N MET A 1 43.69 35.78 -18.41
CA MET A 1 43.80 36.46 -17.10
C MET A 1 42.42 36.41 -16.47
N ASN A 2 42.34 35.73 -15.32
CA ASN A 2 41.34 35.76 -14.24
C ASN A 2 41.14 34.36 -13.69
N ASN A 3 41.80 34.18 -12.54
CA ASN A 3 41.85 33.02 -11.65
C ASN A 3 40.58 32.91 -10.80
N ALA A 4 40.20 31.68 -10.44
CA ALA A 4 39.71 31.27 -9.12
C ALA A 4 39.44 29.74 -9.20
N SER A 5 40.38 28.87 -8.82
CA SER A 5 40.68 28.42 -7.45
C SER A 5 39.48 27.74 -6.77
N TRP A 6 39.35 26.43 -7.01
CA TRP A 6 38.53 25.53 -6.21
C TRP A 6 39.42 24.90 -5.12
N LEU A 7 39.27 25.38 -3.88
CA LEU A 7 39.63 24.63 -2.67
C LEU A 7 38.73 23.38 -2.62
N GLY A 8 39.21 22.15 -2.41
CA GLY A 8 40.16 21.75 -1.39
C GLY A 8 39.42 21.36 -0.11
N PHE A 9 38.41 20.49 -0.19
CA PHE A 9 37.72 19.95 0.98
C PHE A 9 38.59 18.86 1.64
N LEU A 10 39.23 19.24 2.74
CA LEU A 10 39.91 18.35 3.67
C LEU A 10 38.87 17.45 4.36
N LEU A 11 38.97 16.14 4.13
CA LEU A 11 38.39 15.12 5.00
C LEU A 11 39.14 15.13 6.33
N ALA A 12 38.59 15.80 7.34
CA ALA A 12 38.94 15.57 8.73
C ALA A 12 38.04 14.45 9.27
N SER A 13 38.58 13.22 9.38
CA SER A 13 37.92 12.13 10.10
C SER A 13 37.95 12.47 11.60
N LEU A 14 36.89 13.11 12.09
CA LEU A 14 36.69 13.32 13.51
C LEU A 14 36.00 12.07 14.08
N THR A 15 36.80 11.13 14.56
CA THR A 15 36.34 10.01 15.40
C THR A 15 35.85 10.59 16.72
N CYS A 16 34.56 10.90 16.79
CA CYS A 16 33.89 11.29 18.02
C CYS A 16 33.54 10.02 18.79
N THR A 17 34.45 9.54 19.63
CA THR A 17 34.19 8.48 20.61
C THR A 17 33.39 9.07 21.78
N LEU A 18 32.09 9.31 21.56
CA LEU A 18 31.14 9.63 22.63
C LEU A 18 30.69 8.33 23.28
N ALA A 19 31.26 8.04 24.45
CA ALA A 19 30.70 7.09 25.40
C ALA A 19 29.41 7.70 25.98
N VAL A 20 28.28 7.45 25.30
CA VAL A 20 26.95 7.66 25.85
C VAL A 20 26.67 6.51 26.82
N GLY A 21 26.62 6.82 28.11
CA GLY A 21 26.07 5.90 29.10
C GLY A 21 24.58 5.73 28.83
N CYS A 22 24.18 4.51 28.45
CA CYS A 22 22.78 4.13 28.30
C CYS A 22 22.09 4.28 29.66
N ALA A 23 21.16 5.22 29.74
CA ALA A 23 20.22 5.36 30.84
C ALA A 23 19.27 4.14 30.86
N ASP A 24 18.89 3.74 32.06
CA ASP A 24 18.15 2.53 32.38
C ASP A 24 16.87 2.34 31.55
N ASP A 25 16.84 1.22 30.82
CA ASP A 25 15.64 0.64 30.19
C ASP A 25 14.70 0.13 31.30
N ASP A 26 13.78 0.97 31.77
CA ASP A 26 12.54 0.48 32.39
C ASP A 26 11.67 -0.15 31.29
N GLY A 27 12.07 -1.36 30.89
CA GLY A 27 11.62 -2.17 29.75
C GLY A 27 10.17 -2.66 29.83
N GLY A 28 9.23 -1.72 29.98
CA GLY A 28 7.83 -1.94 29.65
C GLY A 28 7.59 -1.51 28.22
N THR A 29 8.00 -2.32 27.23
CA THR A 29 7.45 -2.19 25.87
C THR A 29 5.99 -2.58 25.95
N SER A 30 5.13 -1.63 26.32
CA SER A 30 3.70 -1.79 26.15
C SER A 30 3.48 -2.03 24.65
N SER A 31 3.16 -3.26 24.27
CA SER A 31 2.85 -3.57 22.88
C SER A 31 1.74 -2.61 22.44
N VAL A 32 2.03 -1.78 21.45
CA VAL A 32 1.06 -0.86 20.90
C VAL A 32 0.02 -1.70 20.16
N ASP A 33 -1.25 -1.45 20.43
CA ASP A 33 -2.34 -2.08 19.69
C ASP A 33 -2.41 -1.48 18.29
N THR A 34 -1.77 -2.13 17.32
CA THR A 34 -1.75 -1.68 15.92
C THR A 34 -3.08 -1.95 15.22
N THR A 35 -4.02 -2.68 15.81
CA THR A 35 -5.39 -2.80 15.28
C THR A 35 -6.23 -1.55 15.58
N ASN A 36 -5.83 -0.78 16.60
CA ASN A 36 -6.39 0.51 16.92
C ASN A 36 -5.54 1.61 16.30
N VAL A 37 -5.98 2.13 15.15
CA VAL A 37 -5.27 3.19 14.40
C VAL A 37 -5.00 4.44 15.26
N SER A 38 -5.88 4.79 16.22
CA SER A 38 -5.64 5.92 17.15
C SER A 38 -4.50 5.62 18.10
N ALA A 39 -4.43 4.38 18.61
CA ALA A 39 -3.34 3.95 19.47
C ALA A 39 -2.02 3.92 18.70
N PHE A 40 -2.03 3.41 17.47
CA PHE A 40 -0.88 3.42 16.56
C PHE A 40 -0.38 4.84 16.29
N CYS A 41 -1.24 5.76 15.84
CA CYS A 41 -0.82 7.11 15.51
C CYS A 41 -0.26 7.88 16.71
N ARG A 42 -0.83 7.69 17.92
CA ARG A 42 -0.26 8.26 19.14
C ARG A 42 1.10 7.67 19.46
N ALA A 43 1.30 6.38 19.23
CA ALA A 43 2.59 5.73 19.44
C ALA A 43 3.66 6.24 18.46
N THR A 44 3.34 6.37 17.17
CA THR A 44 4.29 6.91 16.18
C THR A 44 4.62 8.37 16.47
N ALA A 45 3.64 9.19 16.86
CA ALA A 45 3.86 10.57 17.28
C ALA A 45 4.87 10.67 18.45
N ARG A 46 4.71 9.83 19.48
CA ARG A 46 5.63 9.78 20.63
C ARG A 46 7.01 9.29 20.24
N THR A 47 7.09 8.20 19.49
CA THR A 47 8.36 7.63 19.03
C THR A 47 9.14 8.62 18.17
N GLY A 48 8.49 9.24 17.18
CA GLY A 48 9.08 10.24 16.30
C GLY A 48 9.54 11.48 17.05
N CYS A 49 8.68 12.07 17.90
CA CYS A 49 9.05 13.23 18.72
C CYS A 49 10.19 12.91 19.68
N SER A 50 10.17 11.77 20.36
CA SER A 50 11.24 11.36 21.27
C SER A 50 12.58 11.25 20.55
N LYS A 51 12.62 10.57 19.40
CA LYS A 51 13.84 10.44 18.58
C LYS A 51 14.35 11.79 18.08
N MET A 52 13.48 12.62 17.51
CA MET A 52 13.86 13.96 17.05
C MET A 52 14.43 14.82 18.18
N TYR A 53 13.86 14.76 19.38
CA TYR A 53 14.35 15.56 20.50
C TYR A 53 15.62 15.02 21.16
N ALA A 54 15.83 13.70 21.10
CA ALA A 54 17.06 13.08 21.56
C ALA A 54 18.24 13.37 20.60
N CYS A 55 17.97 13.44 19.29
CA CYS A 55 19.01 13.48 18.26
C CYS A 55 19.28 14.86 17.67
N LEU A 56 18.27 15.73 17.55
CA LEU A 56 18.43 17.05 16.95
C LEU A 56 18.78 18.11 18.01
N THR A 57 19.67 19.02 17.64
CA THR A 57 19.93 20.24 18.40
C THR A 57 18.74 21.20 18.35
N GLU A 58 18.69 22.15 19.28
CA GLU A 58 17.63 23.18 19.31
C GLU A 58 17.55 23.99 18.00
N ALA A 59 18.71 24.32 17.40
CA ALA A 59 18.77 25.03 16.14
C ALA A 59 18.18 24.22 14.97
N GLU A 60 18.45 22.91 14.91
CA GLU A 60 17.91 22.01 13.89
C GLU A 60 16.40 21.82 14.06
N ARG A 61 15.94 21.64 15.30
CA ARG A 61 14.50 21.58 15.62
C ARG A 61 13.77 22.85 15.21
N ALA A 62 14.35 24.01 15.49
CA ALA A 62 13.82 25.30 15.09
C ALA A 62 13.78 25.44 13.54
N ALA A 63 14.82 24.99 12.84
CA ALA A 63 14.86 24.98 11.38
C ALA A 63 13.75 24.09 10.77
N LYS A 64 13.44 22.96 11.41
CA LYS A 64 12.33 22.06 11.07
C LYS A 64 10.95 22.55 11.57
N LYS A 65 10.88 23.69 12.24
CA LYS A 65 9.64 24.24 12.84
C LYS A 65 8.96 23.26 13.81
N LEU A 66 9.76 22.43 14.48
CA LEU A 66 9.28 21.62 15.58
C LEU A 66 8.93 22.55 16.76
N PRO A 67 7.99 22.16 17.64
CA PRO A 67 7.71 22.91 18.86
C PRO A 67 8.96 23.09 19.74
N ALA A 68 8.85 23.90 20.80
CA ALA A 68 9.98 24.12 21.69
C ALA A 68 10.23 22.93 22.62
N THR A 69 9.18 22.18 22.95
CA THR A 69 9.23 21.09 23.92
C THR A 69 8.70 19.77 23.35
N LEU A 70 9.25 18.66 23.85
CA LEU A 70 8.83 17.31 23.49
C LEU A 70 7.31 17.13 23.67
N ALA A 71 6.77 17.53 24.82
CA ALA A 71 5.34 17.41 25.11
C ALA A 71 4.44 18.23 24.16
N GLU A 72 4.94 19.35 23.61
CA GLU A 72 4.21 20.10 22.58
C GLU A 72 4.30 19.43 21.21
N CYS A 73 5.44 18.82 20.89
CA CYS A 73 5.59 17.99 19.68
C CYS A 73 4.57 16.85 19.70
N GLU A 74 4.54 16.07 20.78
CA GLU A 74 3.62 14.94 20.93
C GLU A 74 2.18 15.40 20.82
N ARG A 75 1.77 16.41 21.60
CA ARG A 75 0.39 16.93 21.56
C ARG A 75 -0.02 17.42 20.17
N LYS A 76 0.89 18.09 19.46
CA LYS A 76 0.62 18.61 18.12
C LYS A 76 0.44 17.47 17.11
N LEU A 77 1.30 16.46 17.14
CA LEU A 77 1.18 15.32 16.23
C LEU A 77 -0.02 14.43 16.60
N GLU A 78 -0.25 14.15 17.90
CA GLU A 78 -1.41 13.40 18.38
C GLU A 78 -2.73 14.09 18.01
N SER A 79 -2.79 15.42 17.99
CA SER A 79 -4.00 16.16 17.59
C SER A 79 -4.36 15.98 16.12
N GLY A 80 -3.39 15.68 15.25
CA GLY A 80 -3.62 15.40 13.83
C GLY A 80 -3.97 13.94 13.55
N CYS A 81 -3.91 13.06 14.56
CA CYS A 81 -4.17 11.65 14.36
C CYS A 81 -5.60 11.39 13.88
N GLU A 82 -6.60 12.09 14.42
CA GLU A 82 -8.02 11.88 14.11
C GLU A 82 -8.35 12.20 12.63
N ASP A 83 -7.56 13.04 11.97
CA ASP A 83 -7.80 13.42 10.56
C ASP A 83 -7.23 12.41 9.55
N ILE A 84 -6.27 11.56 9.96
CA ILE A 84 -5.61 10.59 9.06
C ILE A 84 -6.55 9.42 8.70
N PHE A 85 -7.53 9.13 9.55
CA PHE A 85 -8.46 8.00 9.37
C PHE A 85 -9.32 8.13 8.12
N ASP A 86 -9.85 9.33 7.89
CA ASP A 86 -10.71 9.63 6.76
C ASP A 86 -9.96 9.51 5.42
N THR A 87 -8.62 9.46 5.44
CA THR A 87 -7.80 9.39 4.21
C THR A 87 -7.54 7.98 3.72
N CYS A 88 -7.68 6.93 4.55
CA CYS A 88 -7.45 5.56 4.07
C CYS A 88 -8.68 4.92 3.44
N GLU A 89 -9.91 5.28 3.84
CA GLU A 89 -11.14 4.64 3.31
C GLU A 89 -11.64 5.34 2.05
N ASP A 90 -11.04 5.04 0.89
CA ASP A 90 -11.57 5.41 -0.43
C ASP A 90 -12.15 4.23 -1.23
N GLY A 91 -12.13 3.03 -0.64
CA GLY A 91 -12.55 1.77 -1.26
C GLY A 91 -11.42 1.02 -1.98
N THR A 92 -10.31 1.69 -2.26
CA THR A 92 -9.11 1.13 -2.90
C THR A 92 -8.02 0.89 -1.88
N TYR A 93 -7.91 1.77 -0.88
CA TYR A 93 -7.01 1.63 0.24
C TYR A 93 -7.77 1.28 1.53
N ALA A 94 -7.09 0.63 2.46
CA ALA A 94 -7.54 0.51 3.83
C ALA A 94 -6.33 0.43 4.77
N TYR A 95 -6.59 0.72 6.04
CA TYR A 95 -5.57 0.61 7.06
C TYR A 95 -5.12 -0.85 7.24
N SER A 96 -3.81 -1.09 7.22
CA SER A 96 -3.21 -2.40 7.49
C SER A 96 -2.49 -2.42 8.84
N PRO A 97 -3.00 -3.15 9.86
CA PRO A 97 -2.33 -3.30 11.15
C PRO A 97 -0.93 -3.91 11.06
N LEU A 98 -0.68 -4.74 10.04
CA LEU A 98 0.62 -5.36 9.80
C LEU A 98 1.63 -4.31 9.33
N VAL A 99 1.28 -3.53 8.29
CA VAL A 99 2.13 -2.44 7.79
C VAL A 99 2.36 -1.37 8.86
N ALA A 100 1.34 -1.10 9.69
CA ALA A 100 1.47 -0.22 10.83
C ALA A 100 2.47 -0.76 11.87
N SER A 101 2.44 -2.07 12.16
CA SER A 101 3.43 -2.70 13.03
C SER A 101 4.84 -2.56 12.49
N ASP A 102 5.04 -2.88 11.20
CA ASP A 102 6.35 -2.77 10.54
C ASP A 102 6.86 -1.32 10.56
N CYS A 103 5.99 -0.32 10.28
CA CYS A 103 6.35 1.09 10.37
C CYS A 103 6.82 1.48 11.79
N LEU A 104 6.10 1.01 12.82
CA LEU A 104 6.46 1.32 14.20
C LEU A 104 7.80 0.70 14.59
N ASP A 105 8.07 -0.53 14.15
CA ASP A 105 9.34 -1.22 14.39
C ASP A 105 10.50 -0.49 13.72
N GLU A 106 10.34 -0.04 12.47
CA GLU A 106 11.32 0.79 11.75
C GLU A 106 11.62 2.11 12.48
N MET A 107 10.58 2.80 12.97
CA MET A 107 10.74 4.05 13.74
C MET A 107 11.46 3.81 15.08
N GLN A 108 11.22 2.69 15.75
CA GLN A 108 11.88 2.38 17.03
C GLN A 108 13.38 2.18 16.87
N VAL A 109 13.79 1.52 15.79
CA VAL A 109 15.22 1.26 15.48
C VAL A 109 15.92 2.42 14.79
N ALA A 110 15.19 3.51 14.46
CA ALA A 110 15.75 4.72 13.87
C ALA A 110 16.91 5.31 14.69
N THR A 111 17.93 5.78 14.00
CA THR A 111 19.14 6.38 14.57
C THR A 111 19.10 7.91 14.48
N CYS A 112 20.07 8.59 15.10
CA CYS A 112 20.16 10.05 14.99
C CYS A 112 20.48 10.56 13.58
N ASN A 113 21.01 9.70 12.70
CA ASN A 113 21.17 10.07 11.29
C ASN A 113 19.82 10.19 10.60
N ASP A 114 18.81 9.47 11.08
CA ASP A 114 17.47 9.44 10.52
C ASP A 114 16.60 10.59 11.05
N ALA A 115 16.96 11.21 12.17
CA ALA A 115 16.20 12.31 12.82
C ALA A 115 15.97 13.54 11.90
N GLY A 116 16.75 13.65 10.82
CA GLY A 116 16.61 14.66 9.78
C GLY A 116 15.56 14.33 8.71
N GLU A 117 15.16 13.07 8.60
CA GLU A 117 14.35 12.57 7.48
C GLU A 117 12.86 12.89 7.64
N ALA A 118 12.19 13.08 6.51
CA ALA A 118 10.75 13.32 6.49
C ALA A 118 9.94 12.12 7.00
N TRP A 119 10.53 10.92 6.99
CA TRP A 119 9.85 9.70 7.44
C TRP A 119 9.75 9.54 8.97
N LEU A 120 10.36 10.44 9.74
CA LEU A 120 10.16 10.52 11.19
C LEU A 120 9.16 11.60 11.61
N ASP A 121 8.74 12.46 10.67
CA ASP A 121 7.59 13.32 10.89
C ASP A 121 6.34 12.42 10.88
N ALA A 122 5.54 12.40 11.95
CA ALA A 122 4.44 11.43 12.17
C ALA A 122 3.45 11.14 11.00
N PRO A 123 3.25 12.00 9.97
CA PRO A 123 2.43 11.64 8.81
C PRO A 123 3.04 10.59 7.87
N SER A 124 4.28 10.17 8.08
CA SER A 124 5.06 9.48 7.06
C SER A 124 5.07 7.95 7.12
N CYS A 125 4.33 7.37 8.07
CA CYS A 125 3.67 6.09 7.81
C CYS A 125 2.53 6.28 6.78
N SER A 126 2.68 7.14 5.77
CA SER A 126 1.73 7.36 4.68
C SER A 126 1.46 6.11 3.85
N GLN A 127 2.13 5.00 4.18
CA GLN A 127 1.92 3.65 3.65
C GLN A 127 1.02 2.78 4.54
N VAL A 128 0.50 3.27 5.68
CA VAL A 128 -0.44 2.49 6.51
C VAL A 128 -1.77 2.27 5.81
N CYS A 129 -2.14 3.16 4.90
CA CYS A 129 -3.16 2.91 3.91
C CYS A 129 -2.53 1.98 2.85
N HIS A 130 -2.75 0.68 3.01
CA HIS A 130 -2.34 -0.31 2.03
C HIS A 130 -3.48 -0.48 1.03
N ARG A 131 -3.15 -0.73 -0.24
CA ARG A 131 -4.20 -1.05 -1.22
C ARG A 131 -4.87 -2.36 -0.80
N VAL A 132 -6.19 -2.38 -0.72
CA VAL A 132 -6.93 -3.59 -0.34
C VAL A 132 -7.81 -4.11 -1.47
N ALA A 133 -7.71 -3.50 -2.65
CA ALA A 133 -8.42 -3.92 -3.84
C ALA A 133 -7.50 -3.89 -5.06
N GLY A 134 -7.72 -4.80 -5.99
CA GLY A 134 -6.99 -4.91 -7.25
C GLY A 134 -7.91 -5.30 -8.39
N SER A 135 -7.36 -5.52 -9.57
CA SER A 135 -8.13 -5.92 -10.75
C SER A 135 -7.58 -7.19 -11.38
N LEU A 136 -8.45 -7.96 -12.02
CA LEU A 136 -8.07 -9.12 -12.80
C LEU A 136 -7.88 -8.71 -14.25
N LYS A 137 -6.68 -8.94 -14.78
CA LYS A 137 -6.42 -8.85 -16.21
C LYS A 137 -6.66 -10.21 -16.84
N ILE A 138 -7.55 -10.28 -17.81
CA ILE A 138 -7.99 -11.54 -18.41
C ILE A 138 -8.01 -11.43 -19.92
N ALA A 139 -7.66 -12.53 -20.58
CA ALA A 139 -7.83 -12.70 -22.02
C ALA A 139 -8.67 -13.96 -22.31
N TRP A 140 -9.26 -14.04 -23.49
CA TRP A 140 -10.00 -15.24 -23.92
C TRP A 140 -9.73 -15.58 -25.37
N GLN A 141 -9.83 -16.88 -25.67
CA GLN A 141 -9.77 -17.40 -27.03
C GLN A 141 -10.66 -18.61 -27.19
N PHE A 142 -11.15 -18.85 -28.41
CA PHE A 142 -11.93 -20.04 -28.74
C PHE A 142 -11.06 -21.19 -29.23
N SER A 143 -11.45 -22.42 -28.91
CA SER A 143 -10.84 -23.64 -29.44
C SER A 143 -11.91 -24.58 -30.04
N PRO A 144 -11.87 -24.85 -31.36
CA PRO A 144 -10.95 -24.27 -32.34
C PRO A 144 -11.16 -22.75 -32.50
N VAL A 145 -10.20 -22.07 -33.13
CA VAL A 145 -10.22 -20.60 -33.25
C VAL A 145 -11.42 -20.16 -34.09
N TYR A 146 -12.33 -19.42 -33.45
CA TYR A 146 -13.50 -18.79 -34.07
C TYR A 146 -13.52 -17.29 -33.79
N ALA A 147 -14.15 -16.52 -34.67
CA ALA A 147 -14.52 -15.14 -34.38
C ALA A 147 -15.84 -15.10 -33.59
N CYS A 148 -16.00 -14.13 -32.69
CA CYS A 148 -17.22 -13.93 -31.91
C CYS A 148 -18.48 -13.85 -32.78
N SER A 149 -18.38 -13.16 -33.93
CA SER A 149 -19.48 -13.02 -34.90
C SER A 149 -19.90 -14.35 -35.53
N ALA A 150 -18.96 -15.29 -35.74
CA ALA A 150 -19.28 -16.63 -36.26
C ALA A 150 -20.04 -17.48 -35.24
N LEU A 151 -19.88 -17.17 -33.95
CA LEU A 151 -20.57 -17.83 -32.84
C LEU A 151 -21.85 -17.11 -32.40
N GLY A 152 -22.13 -15.93 -32.96
CA GLY A 152 -23.23 -15.08 -32.53
C GLY A 152 -23.08 -14.54 -31.11
N ILE A 153 -21.86 -14.45 -30.58
CA ILE A 153 -21.55 -13.93 -29.24
C ILE A 153 -21.23 -12.44 -29.34
N GLU A 154 -21.87 -11.64 -28.49
CA GLU A 154 -21.66 -10.18 -28.41
C GLU A 154 -20.88 -9.81 -27.15
N TYR A 155 -21.23 -10.43 -26.01
CA TYR A 155 -20.68 -10.06 -24.71
C TYR A 155 -19.98 -11.24 -24.02
N VAL A 156 -18.97 -10.90 -23.22
CA VAL A 156 -18.29 -11.81 -22.30
C VAL A 156 -18.41 -11.21 -20.91
N ASP A 157 -19.05 -11.95 -20.00
CA ASP A 157 -19.06 -11.59 -18.58
C ASP A 157 -17.91 -12.33 -17.91
N VAL A 158 -17.02 -11.59 -17.27
CA VAL A 158 -15.99 -12.12 -16.37
C VAL A 158 -16.62 -12.16 -14.98
N VAL A 159 -16.75 -13.36 -14.44
CA VAL A 159 -17.39 -13.61 -13.16
C VAL A 159 -16.35 -14.08 -12.17
N ALA A 160 -16.26 -13.41 -11.01
CA ALA A 160 -15.35 -13.77 -9.93
C ALA A 160 -16.12 -13.92 -8.62
N PHE A 161 -15.97 -15.08 -7.95
CA PHE A 161 -16.60 -15.35 -6.65
C PHE A 161 -15.55 -15.53 -5.57
N GLY A 162 -15.61 -14.72 -4.53
CA GLY A 162 -14.75 -14.79 -3.35
C GLY A 162 -15.56 -14.95 -2.05
N SER A 163 -14.89 -14.82 -0.90
CA SER A 163 -15.55 -14.84 0.42
C SER A 163 -16.53 -13.70 0.62
N ASP A 164 -16.26 -12.54 0.00
CA ASP A 164 -16.98 -11.29 0.24
C ASP A 164 -18.12 -11.06 -0.76
N GLY A 165 -18.29 -11.96 -1.74
CA GLY A 165 -19.36 -11.89 -2.72
C GLY A 165 -18.94 -12.28 -4.14
N GLY A 166 -19.83 -11.99 -5.09
CA GLY A 166 -19.60 -12.18 -6.51
C GLY A 166 -19.46 -10.84 -7.23
N PHE A 167 -18.49 -10.77 -8.14
CA PHE A 167 -18.23 -9.63 -9.01
C PHE A 167 -18.48 -10.06 -10.45
N THR A 168 -19.00 -9.15 -11.27
CA THR A 168 -19.25 -9.40 -12.69
C THR A 168 -18.98 -8.16 -13.50
N ASP A 169 -18.05 -8.27 -14.44
CA ASP A 169 -17.79 -7.24 -15.44
C ASP A 169 -18.08 -7.74 -16.84
N ARG A 170 -18.69 -6.87 -17.65
CA ARG A 170 -19.10 -7.17 -19.01
C ARG A 170 -18.18 -6.48 -20.01
N PHE A 171 -17.63 -7.26 -20.93
CA PHE A 171 -16.80 -6.81 -22.03
C PHE A 171 -17.43 -7.15 -23.38
N TYR A 172 -17.02 -6.47 -24.45
CA TYR A 172 -17.36 -6.90 -25.79
C TYR A 172 -16.48 -8.07 -26.20
N CYS A 173 -17.09 -9.09 -26.80
CA CYS A 173 -16.37 -10.32 -27.14
C CYS A 173 -15.17 -10.07 -28.09
N PHE A 174 -15.28 -9.10 -28.99
CA PHE A 174 -14.24 -8.79 -29.97
C PHE A 174 -12.98 -8.17 -29.35
N ASP A 175 -13.02 -7.70 -28.09
CA ASP A 175 -11.85 -7.15 -27.40
C ASP A 175 -10.78 -8.22 -27.11
N GLY A 176 -11.21 -9.49 -26.97
CA GLY A 176 -10.31 -10.63 -26.69
C GLY A 176 -9.71 -10.64 -25.29
N GLY A 177 -10.04 -9.66 -24.45
CA GLY A 177 -9.58 -9.51 -23.08
C GLY A 177 -10.08 -8.22 -22.44
N GLY A 178 -9.80 -8.06 -21.15
CA GLY A 178 -10.22 -6.91 -20.37
C GLY A 178 -9.50 -6.81 -19.03
N LEU A 179 -9.69 -5.67 -18.36
CA LEU A 179 -9.35 -5.45 -16.96
C LEU A 179 -10.67 -5.27 -16.21
N THR A 180 -10.89 -6.06 -15.16
CA THR A 180 -12.08 -5.91 -14.30
C THR A 180 -12.04 -4.59 -13.53
N GLY A 181 -13.17 -4.22 -12.93
CA GLY A 181 -13.19 -3.26 -11.84
C GLY A 181 -12.37 -3.73 -10.64
N GLU A 182 -12.17 -2.82 -9.69
CA GLU A 182 -11.48 -3.13 -8.44
C GLU A 182 -12.32 -4.07 -7.56
N MET A 183 -11.66 -5.07 -6.99
CA MET A 183 -12.24 -6.07 -6.09
C MET A 183 -11.32 -6.23 -4.88
N PRO A 184 -11.84 -6.49 -3.67
CA PRO A 184 -11.01 -6.71 -2.49
C PRO A 184 -9.97 -7.81 -2.70
N TYR A 185 -8.79 -7.66 -2.11
CA TYR A 185 -7.77 -8.71 -2.12
C TYR A 185 -8.30 -10.00 -1.47
N GLY A 186 -7.95 -11.14 -2.07
CA GLY A 186 -8.47 -12.43 -1.64
C GLY A 186 -8.38 -13.52 -2.70
N GLU A 187 -8.91 -14.70 -2.36
CA GLU A 187 -9.02 -15.83 -3.27
C GLU A 187 -10.34 -15.78 -4.04
N TYR A 188 -10.27 -15.91 -5.36
CA TYR A 188 -11.41 -15.88 -6.25
C TYR A 188 -11.46 -17.11 -7.15
N ASP A 189 -12.67 -17.66 -7.29
CA ASP A 189 -13.04 -18.58 -8.35
C ASP A 189 -13.52 -17.76 -9.55
N VAL A 190 -12.73 -17.76 -10.63
CA VAL A 190 -12.91 -16.92 -11.82
C VAL A 190 -13.31 -17.79 -13.01
N HIS A 191 -14.37 -17.39 -13.71
CA HIS A 191 -14.75 -17.97 -15.01
C HIS A 191 -15.34 -16.89 -15.91
N ILE A 192 -15.53 -17.23 -17.19
CA ILE A 192 -16.19 -16.35 -18.16
C ILE A 192 -17.49 -16.97 -18.65
N GLU A 193 -18.48 -16.12 -18.91
CA GLU A 193 -19.78 -16.49 -19.45
C GLU A 193 -20.01 -15.75 -20.77
N LEU A 194 -20.50 -16.45 -21.79
CA LEU A 194 -20.71 -15.87 -23.12
C LEU A 194 -22.19 -15.61 -23.37
N PHE A 195 -22.49 -14.41 -23.86
CA PHE A 195 -23.84 -13.98 -24.15
C PHE A 195 -23.99 -13.59 -25.62
N ASP A 196 -25.10 -14.01 -26.21
CA ASP A 196 -25.45 -13.58 -27.56
C ASP A 196 -26.00 -12.15 -27.60
N THR A 197 -26.33 -11.69 -28.80
CA THR A 197 -26.90 -10.36 -29.05
C THR A 197 -28.26 -10.10 -28.38
N THR A 198 -28.92 -11.15 -27.90
CA THR A 198 -30.20 -11.05 -27.17
C THR A 198 -29.98 -11.06 -25.65
N GLY A 199 -28.73 -11.17 -25.19
CA GLY A 199 -28.39 -11.27 -23.78
C GLY A 199 -28.63 -12.66 -23.19
N VAL A 200 -28.78 -13.69 -24.03
CA VAL A 200 -28.95 -15.07 -23.57
C VAL A 200 -27.58 -15.73 -23.40
N LYS A 201 -27.33 -16.30 -22.21
CA LYS A 201 -26.14 -17.08 -21.92
C LYS A 201 -26.09 -18.31 -22.82
N ARG A 202 -24.99 -18.46 -23.57
CA ARG A 202 -24.74 -19.59 -24.46
C ARG A 202 -23.76 -20.59 -23.87
N TRP A 203 -22.80 -20.11 -23.08
CA TRP A 203 -21.69 -20.93 -22.62
C TRP A 203 -21.03 -20.37 -21.35
N GLY A 204 -20.26 -21.20 -20.64
CA GLY A 204 -19.42 -20.78 -19.53
C GLY A 204 -18.12 -21.60 -19.45
N SER A 205 -17.03 -20.96 -19.02
CA SER A 205 -15.72 -21.61 -18.92
C SER A 205 -15.57 -22.50 -17.70
N PRO A 206 -14.58 -23.41 -17.70
CA PRO A 206 -14.08 -23.94 -16.45
C PRO A 206 -13.72 -22.81 -15.47
N VAL A 207 -13.91 -23.09 -14.19
CA VAL A 207 -13.51 -22.21 -13.10
C VAL A 207 -12.00 -22.33 -12.88
N MET A 208 -11.35 -21.20 -12.69
CA MET A 208 -9.94 -21.10 -12.33
C MET A 208 -9.83 -20.35 -11.01
N ARG A 209 -8.99 -20.84 -10.11
CA ARG A 209 -8.71 -20.15 -8.86
C ARG A 209 -7.57 -19.15 -9.03
N LYS A 210 -7.75 -17.93 -8.52
CA LYS A 210 -6.77 -16.86 -8.54
C LYS A 210 -6.74 -16.11 -7.22
N THR A 211 -5.54 -15.86 -6.72
CA THR A 211 -5.29 -14.93 -5.62
C THR A 211 -5.17 -13.53 -6.19
N LEU A 212 -5.93 -12.58 -5.65
CA LEU A 212 -5.78 -11.15 -5.90
C LEU A 212 -5.04 -10.56 -4.71
N ASP A 213 -3.74 -10.34 -4.85
CA ASP A 213 -2.83 -9.81 -3.83
C ASP A 213 -1.95 -8.67 -4.34
N ASP A 214 -2.23 -8.20 -5.56
CA ASP A 214 -1.54 -7.12 -6.25
C ASP A 214 -2.54 -6.25 -7.02
N ASP A 215 -2.07 -5.08 -7.46
CA ASP A 215 -2.84 -4.08 -8.19
C ASP A 215 -3.54 -4.66 -9.42
N ILE A 216 -2.82 -5.49 -10.17
CA ILE A 216 -3.31 -6.17 -11.36
C ILE A 216 -2.77 -7.60 -11.35
N VAL A 217 -3.67 -8.57 -11.19
CA VAL A 217 -3.31 -9.99 -11.30
C VAL A 217 -3.69 -10.51 -12.69
N ASP A 218 -2.70 -11.08 -13.39
CA ASP A 218 -2.91 -11.70 -14.69
C ASP A 218 -3.54 -13.10 -14.52
N VAL A 219 -4.78 -13.21 -14.97
CA VAL A 219 -5.52 -14.47 -15.03
C VAL A 219 -4.95 -15.37 -16.13
N GLY A 220 -4.40 -14.78 -17.19
CA GLY A 220 -3.98 -15.42 -18.43
C GLY A 220 -5.11 -15.51 -19.46
N THR A 221 -4.87 -16.28 -20.52
CA THR A 221 -5.86 -16.52 -21.57
C THR A 221 -6.71 -17.75 -21.25
N ILE A 222 -8.01 -17.54 -21.02
CA ILE A 222 -8.98 -18.63 -20.90
C ILE A 222 -9.31 -19.19 -22.28
N THR A 223 -9.09 -20.48 -22.47
CA THR A 223 -9.47 -21.18 -23.71
C THR A 223 -10.86 -21.76 -23.59
N ILE A 224 -11.73 -21.37 -24.51
CA ILE A 224 -13.14 -21.71 -24.57
C ILE A 224 -13.36 -22.85 -25.58
N PRO A 225 -13.61 -24.10 -25.15
CA PRO A 225 -13.98 -25.16 -26.08
C PRO A 225 -15.35 -24.88 -26.72
N VAL A 226 -15.37 -24.79 -28.05
CA VAL A 226 -16.59 -24.61 -28.85
C VAL A 226 -16.87 -25.91 -29.62
N GLY A 227 -18.03 -26.52 -29.40
CA GLY A 227 -18.50 -27.67 -30.17
C GLY A 227 -18.49 -29.03 -29.45
N GLN A 228 -18.69 -29.05 -28.13
CA GLN A 228 -19.06 -30.27 -27.38
C GLN A 228 -20.53 -30.27 -27.00
#